data_AF-A0A4P9WXE4-F1
#
_entry.id   AF-A0A4P9WXE4-F1
#
_cell.length_a   1.000
_cell.length_b   1.000
_cell.length_c   1.000
_cell.angle_alpha   90.00
_cell.angle_beta   90.00
_cell.angle_gamma   90.00
#
_symmetry.space_group_name_H-M   'P 1'
#
loop_
_entity.id
_entity.type
_entity.pdbx_description
1 polymer ?
#
loop_
_entity_poly.entity_id
_entity_poly.type
_entity_poly.pdbx_seq_one_letter_code
_entity_poly.pdbx_strand_id
1 'polypeptide(L)'
;MRRKCPCPMKKFANYGLPTDTSPTWCAQCPDKPAEAENIVSRKCPCAAKKCANFGLPADMQPTWCTECPDRPAAAVNVVSSRRLASWCNSIVGATSLRSYCKKCFTHLFPGDSISRNYLVKKRTI
;
A
#
# COMPACT_ATOMS: atom_id res chain seq x y z
N MET A 1 -5.19 6.75 9.21
CA MET A 1 -6.52 7.41 9.19
C MET A 1 -7.26 6.99 7.92
N ARG A 2 -8.56 6.67 8.00
CA ARG A 2 -9.39 6.40 6.81
C ARG A 2 -9.81 7.74 6.18
N ARG A 3 -9.51 7.94 4.90
CA ARG A 3 -9.86 9.17 4.17
C ARG A 3 -11.39 9.27 4.03
N LYS A 4 -11.94 10.47 4.16
CA LYS A 4 -13.36 10.73 3.84
C LYS A 4 -13.49 11.04 2.36
N CYS A 5 -14.58 10.58 1.75
CA CYS A 5 -14.96 10.91 0.39
C CYS A 5 -15.29 12.41 0.27
N PRO A 6 -14.93 13.08 -0.83
CA PRO A 6 -15.21 14.51 -1.03
C PRO A 6 -16.70 14.83 -1.21
N CYS A 7 -17.53 13.84 -1.55
CA CYS A 7 -18.97 14.03 -1.74
C CYS A 7 -19.72 14.48 -0.47
N PRO A 8 -20.92 15.07 -0.60
CA PRO A 8 -21.73 15.55 0.53
C PRO A 8 -22.04 14.49 1.59
N MET A 9 -22.07 13.20 1.22
CA MET A 9 -22.35 12.11 2.15
C MET A 9 -21.24 11.89 3.21
N LYS A 10 -20.03 12.44 3.00
CA LYS A 10 -18.88 12.38 3.92
C LYS A 10 -18.53 10.98 4.47
N LYS A 11 -18.92 9.91 3.75
CA LYS A 11 -18.60 8.51 4.08
C LYS A 11 -17.11 8.22 3.84
N PHE A 12 -16.60 7.13 4.41
CA PHE A 12 -15.21 6.72 4.18
C PHE A 12 -14.98 6.33 2.71
N ALA A 13 -13.83 6.76 2.19
CA ALA A 13 -13.39 6.43 0.85
C ALA A 13 -12.86 4.99 0.82
N ASN A 14 -13.45 4.17 -0.05
CA ASN A 14 -13.00 2.80 -0.31
C ASN A 14 -12.75 2.55 -1.80
N TYR A 15 -13.21 3.44 -2.68
CA TYR A 15 -13.14 3.32 -4.13
C TYR A 15 -12.08 4.26 -4.70
N GLY A 16 -11.36 3.80 -5.71
CA GLY A 16 -10.32 4.52 -6.44
C GLY A 16 -10.18 3.94 -7.84
N LEU A 17 -9.36 4.56 -8.69
CA LEU A 17 -9.02 3.96 -9.98
C LEU A 17 -8.13 2.72 -9.78
N PRO A 18 -8.09 1.77 -10.74
CA PRO A 18 -7.26 0.57 -10.63
C PRO A 18 -5.75 0.82 -10.45
N THR A 19 -5.27 2.01 -10.84
CA THR A 19 -3.88 2.42 -10.64
C THR A 19 -3.66 3.20 -9.35
N ASP A 20 -4.73 3.64 -8.68
CA ASP A 20 -4.61 4.47 -7.49
C ASP A 20 -4.07 3.66 -6.31
N THR A 21 -3.20 4.29 -5.53
CA THR A 21 -2.67 3.71 -4.29
C THR A 21 -3.53 4.03 -3.07
N SER A 22 -4.49 4.94 -3.21
CA SER A 22 -5.33 5.42 -2.12
C SER A 22 -6.75 5.72 -2.60
N PRO A 23 -7.79 5.32 -1.85
CA PRO A 23 -9.17 5.55 -2.26
C PRO A 23 -9.55 7.03 -2.13
N THR A 24 -10.36 7.47 -3.07
CA THR A 24 -10.88 8.85 -3.15
C THR A 24 -12.38 8.88 -2.90
N TRP A 25 -13.13 7.91 -3.43
CA TRP A 25 -14.58 7.91 -3.42
C TRP A 25 -15.18 6.91 -2.44
N CYS A 26 -16.38 7.19 -1.94
CA CYS A 26 -17.21 6.22 -1.24
C CYS A 26 -18.08 5.42 -2.22
N ALA A 27 -18.68 4.34 -1.75
CA ALA A 27 -19.45 3.43 -2.61
C ALA A 27 -20.61 4.12 -3.37
N GLN A 28 -21.27 5.09 -2.72
CA GLN A 28 -22.47 5.79 -3.20
C GLN A 28 -22.17 7.23 -3.66
N CYS A 29 -20.89 7.55 -3.92
CA CYS A 29 -20.52 8.88 -4.37
C CYS A 29 -21.04 9.11 -5.80
N PRO A 30 -21.81 10.19 -6.07
CA PRO A 30 -22.33 10.49 -7.40
C PRO A 30 -21.20 10.82 -8.39
N ASP A 31 -20.16 11.51 -7.93
CA ASP A 31 -19.00 11.89 -8.77
C ASP A 31 -17.96 10.76 -8.92
N LYS A 32 -18.32 9.52 -8.55
CA LYS A 32 -17.42 8.37 -8.66
C LYS A 32 -17.41 7.88 -10.11
N PRO A 33 -16.24 7.76 -10.76
CA PRO A 33 -16.12 7.19 -12.10
C PRO A 33 -16.67 5.75 -12.16
N ALA A 34 -17.18 5.34 -13.33
CA ALA A 34 -17.69 3.98 -13.53
C ALA A 34 -16.57 2.93 -13.43
N GLU A 35 -15.34 3.31 -13.77
CA GLU A 35 -14.13 2.51 -13.72
C GLU A 35 -13.57 2.37 -12.29
N ALA A 36 -14.10 3.14 -11.32
CA ALA A 36 -13.60 3.10 -9.97
C ALA A 36 -13.98 1.79 -9.27
N GLU A 37 -12.98 1.11 -8.75
CA GLU A 37 -13.10 -0.16 -8.04
C GLU A 37 -12.81 -0.01 -6.56
N ASN A 38 -13.21 -1.00 -5.76
CA ASN A 38 -12.87 -1.03 -4.33
C ASN A 38 -11.40 -1.44 -4.15
N ILE A 39 -10.49 -0.46 -4.19
CA ILE A 39 -9.06 -0.68 -4.01
C ILE A 39 -8.66 -0.98 -2.56
N VAL A 40 -9.55 -0.77 -1.58
CA VAL A 40 -9.32 -1.19 -0.18
C VAL A 40 -9.57 -2.68 0.00
N SER A 41 -10.44 -3.27 -0.81
CA SER A 41 -10.81 -4.68 -0.74
C SER A 41 -10.83 -5.29 -2.13
N ARG A 42 -9.66 -5.23 -2.79
CA ARG A 42 -9.46 -5.90 -4.09
C ARG A 42 -9.77 -7.37 -3.97
N LYS A 43 -10.53 -7.88 -4.94
CA LYS A 43 -10.83 -9.31 -5.00
C LYS A 43 -9.75 -10.01 -5.82
N CYS A 44 -9.41 -11.22 -5.40
CA CYS A 44 -8.60 -12.13 -6.20
C CYS A 44 -9.30 -12.40 -7.54
N PRO A 45 -8.55 -12.47 -8.66
CA PRO A 45 -9.11 -12.85 -9.97
C PRO A 45 -9.57 -14.31 -10.01
N CYS A 46 -9.09 -15.14 -9.09
CA CYS A 46 -9.46 -16.55 -8.97
C CYS A 46 -10.93 -16.77 -8.59
N ALA A 47 -11.44 -17.98 -8.89
CA ALA A 47 -12.82 -18.39 -8.61
C ALA A 47 -13.23 -18.24 -7.13
N ALA A 48 -12.27 -18.29 -6.20
CA ALA A 48 -12.52 -18.09 -4.77
C ALA A 48 -13.04 -16.67 -4.44
N LYS A 49 -12.79 -15.66 -5.29
CA LYS A 49 -13.24 -14.25 -5.14
C LYS A 49 -12.96 -13.63 -3.76
N LYS A 50 -12.01 -14.19 -2.99
CA LYS A 50 -11.55 -13.70 -1.68
C LYS A 50 -10.72 -12.43 -1.82
N CYS A 51 -10.56 -11.67 -0.73
CA CYS A 51 -9.72 -10.47 -0.73
C CYS A 51 -8.25 -10.81 -1.09
N ALA A 52 -7.67 -10.01 -1.97
CA ALA A 52 -6.28 -10.12 -2.37
C ALA A 52 -5.36 -9.60 -1.25
N ASN A 53 -4.39 -10.40 -0.86
CA ASN A 53 -3.36 -10.04 0.12
C ASN A 53 -1.94 -10.28 -0.39
N PHE A 54 -1.80 -11.05 -1.47
CA PHE A 54 -0.53 -11.47 -2.05
C PHE A 54 -0.25 -10.77 -3.38
N GLY A 55 0.99 -10.35 -3.60
CA GLY A 55 1.48 -9.73 -4.83
C GLY A 55 2.93 -10.14 -5.06
N LEU A 56 3.52 -9.78 -6.20
CA LEU A 56 4.95 -9.95 -6.39
C LEU A 56 5.72 -9.01 -5.45
N PRO A 57 6.99 -9.31 -5.10
CA PRO A 57 7.77 -8.48 -4.18
C PRO A 57 7.92 -7.01 -4.60
N ALA A 58 7.83 -6.74 -5.91
CA ALA A 58 7.88 -5.38 -6.47
C ALA A 58 6.49 -4.72 -6.58
N ASP A 59 5.41 -5.47 -6.39
CA ASP A 59 4.06 -4.96 -6.53
C ASP A 59 3.69 -4.13 -5.30
N MET A 60 3.16 -2.93 -5.54
CA MET A 60 2.65 -2.09 -4.47
C MET A 60 1.24 -2.48 -4.02
N GLN A 61 0.56 -3.33 -4.78
CA GLN A 61 -0.82 -3.73 -4.55
C GLN A 61 -0.97 -5.24 -4.65
N PRO A 62 -1.76 -5.88 -3.77
CA PRO A 62 -2.00 -7.30 -3.84
C PRO A 62 -2.94 -7.65 -5.01
N THR A 63 -2.69 -8.79 -5.64
CA THR A 63 -3.46 -9.32 -6.77
C THR A 63 -4.13 -10.64 -6.40
N TRP A 64 -3.48 -11.49 -5.61
CA TRP A 64 -3.94 -12.84 -5.30
C TRP A 64 -4.39 -13.01 -3.84
N CYS A 65 -5.36 -13.89 -3.61
CA CYS A 65 -5.67 -14.36 -2.26
C CYS A 65 -4.76 -15.54 -1.87
N THR A 66 -4.84 -15.95 -0.61
CA THR A 66 -4.02 -17.04 -0.05
C THR A 66 -4.26 -18.39 -0.74
N GLU A 67 -5.48 -18.64 -1.20
CA GLU A 67 -5.94 -19.92 -1.78
C GLU A 67 -5.99 -19.90 -3.30
N CYS A 68 -5.45 -18.85 -3.93
CA CYS A 68 -5.49 -18.71 -5.37
C CYS A 68 -4.56 -19.75 -6.03
N PRO A 69 -5.07 -20.66 -6.90
CA PRO A 69 -4.25 -21.66 -7.58
C PRO A 69 -3.26 -21.01 -8.55
N ASP A 70 -3.66 -19.92 -9.21
CA ASP A 70 -2.82 -19.18 -10.16
C ASP A 70 -1.84 -18.21 -9.48
N ARG A 71 -1.73 -18.26 -8.14
CA ARG A 71 -0.78 -17.41 -7.41
C ARG A 71 0.64 -17.92 -7.65
N PRO A 72 1.56 -17.08 -8.14
CA PRO A 72 2.96 -17.46 -8.28
C PRO A 72 3.56 -17.87 -6.92
N ALA A 73 4.43 -18.88 -6.90
CA ALA A 73 5.15 -19.28 -5.68
C ALA A 73 6.00 -18.14 -5.09
N ALA A 74 6.46 -17.21 -5.95
CA ALA A 74 7.20 -16.02 -5.56
C ALA A 74 6.32 -14.90 -4.95
N ALA A 75 5.00 -15.03 -4.96
CA ALA A 75 4.11 -14.01 -4.42
C ALA A 75 4.21 -13.96 -2.89
N VAL A 76 4.38 -12.76 -2.36
CA VAL A 76 4.49 -12.48 -0.92
C VAL A 76 3.27 -11.70 -0.45
N ASN A 77 3.00 -11.73 0.86
CA ASN A 77 1.91 -10.94 1.42
C ASN A 77 2.30 -9.45 1.44
N VAL A 78 2.01 -8.73 0.37
CA VAL A 78 2.38 -7.30 0.20
C VAL A 78 1.59 -6.36 1.12
N VAL A 79 0.46 -6.82 1.69
CA VAL A 79 -0.31 -6.03 2.66
C VAL A 79 0.40 -5.97 4.02
N SER A 80 0.99 -7.09 4.46
CA SER A 80 1.75 -7.18 5.70
C SER A 80 3.26 -6.97 5.52
N SER A 81 3.81 -7.27 4.35
CA SER A 81 5.24 -7.14 4.03
C SER A 81 5.49 -5.89 3.18
N ARG A 82 5.43 -4.71 3.80
CA ARG A 82 5.88 -3.48 3.13
C ARG A 82 7.42 -3.41 3.12
N ARG A 83 8.11 -4.40 2.52
CA ARG A 83 9.57 -4.34 2.27
C ARG A 83 9.80 -3.61 0.96
N LEU A 84 10.60 -2.55 0.98
CA LEU A 84 10.94 -1.79 -0.23
C LEU A 84 12.46 -1.66 -0.45
N ALA A 85 13.23 -2.64 0.00
CA ALA A 85 14.62 -2.82 -0.43
C ALA A 85 14.99 -4.32 -0.35
N SER A 86 15.67 -4.84 -1.39
CA SER A 86 16.15 -6.23 -1.46
C SER A 86 17.05 -6.65 -0.29
N TRP A 87 17.65 -5.67 0.37
CA TRP A 87 18.55 -5.81 1.52
C TRP A 87 17.87 -5.48 2.87
N CYS A 88 16.59 -5.12 2.87
CA CYS A 88 15.88 -4.59 4.03
C CYS A 88 14.72 -5.51 4.43
N ASN A 89 14.89 -6.27 5.52
CA ASN A 89 13.90 -7.27 5.95
C ASN A 89 12.81 -6.73 6.88
N SER A 90 12.85 -5.44 7.22
CA SER A 90 11.94 -4.82 8.19
C SER A 90 10.50 -4.81 7.66
N ILE A 91 9.57 -5.33 8.46
CA ILE A 91 8.13 -5.15 8.25
C ILE A 91 7.80 -3.70 8.59
N VAL A 92 7.31 -2.94 7.62
CA VAL A 92 7.04 -1.51 7.83
C VAL A 92 5.53 -1.30 7.97
N GLY A 93 5.12 -0.92 9.18
CA GLY A 93 3.75 -0.53 9.50
C GLY A 93 3.42 0.91 9.05
N ALA A 94 2.27 1.42 9.51
CA ALA A 94 1.72 2.72 9.12
C ALA A 94 2.59 3.96 9.45
N THR A 95 3.67 3.80 10.22
CA THR A 95 4.66 4.84 10.57
C THR A 95 5.83 4.94 9.58
N SER A 96 5.73 4.27 8.42
CA SER A 96 6.71 4.35 7.33
C SER A 96 6.81 5.74 6.70
N LEU A 97 8.01 6.20 6.39
CA LEU A 97 8.25 7.41 5.59
C LEU A 97 8.17 7.04 4.11
N ARG A 98 7.14 7.53 3.41
CA ARG A 98 6.88 7.20 2.00
C ARG A 98 6.94 5.69 1.71
N SER A 99 6.38 4.87 2.60
CA SER A 99 6.41 3.40 2.54
C SER A 99 7.77 2.72 2.81
N TYR A 100 8.81 3.47 3.20
CA TYR A 100 10.09 2.92 3.65
C TYR A 100 10.20 2.95 5.17
N CYS A 101 10.92 1.98 5.76
CA CYS A 101 11.37 2.14 7.14
C CYS A 101 12.37 3.31 7.21
N LYS A 102 12.54 3.95 8.38
CA LYS A 102 13.46 5.09 8.54
C LYS A 102 14.85 4.80 7.98
N LYS A 103 15.40 3.61 8.23
CA LYS A 103 16.74 3.22 7.76
C LYS A 103 16.81 3.12 6.24
N CYS A 104 15.82 2.49 5.62
CA CYS A 104 15.76 2.27 4.18
C CYS A 104 15.45 3.59 3.43
N PHE A 105 14.62 4.46 4.03
CA PHE A 105 14.41 5.84 3.56
C PHE A 105 15.71 6.66 3.57
N THR A 106 16.46 6.60 4.67
CA THR A 106 17.71 7.37 4.82
C THR A 106 18.77 6.93 3.81
N HIS A 107 18.85 5.63 3.53
CA HIS A 107 19.79 5.09 2.54
C HIS A 107 19.44 5.50 1.11
N LEU A 108 18.15 5.51 0.76
CA LEU A 108 17.70 5.84 -0.60
C LEU A 108 17.62 7.34 -0.85
N PHE A 109 17.40 8.14 0.19
CA PHE A 109 17.22 9.60 0.11
C PHE A 109 18.11 10.36 1.11
N PRO A 110 19.45 10.26 1.04
CA PRO A 110 20.34 10.87 2.03
C PRO A 110 20.25 12.41 2.09
N GLY A 111 19.86 13.06 0.98
CA GLY A 111 19.68 14.51 0.90
C GLY A 111 18.34 15.05 1.45
N ASP A 112 17.37 14.18 1.73
CA ASP A 112 16.09 14.58 2.32
C ASP A 112 16.30 15.14 3.74
N SER A 113 15.51 16.14 4.14
CA SER A 113 15.66 16.81 5.44
C SER A 113 15.45 15.83 6.61
N ILE A 114 14.58 14.84 6.44
CA ILE A 114 14.30 13.81 7.45
C ILE A 114 15.51 12.86 7.56
N SER A 115 16.11 12.48 6.42
CA SER A 115 17.31 11.65 6.38
C SER A 115 18.52 12.35 7.01
N ARG A 116 18.76 13.63 6.66
CA ARG A 116 19.83 14.44 7.26
C ARG A 116 19.69 14.53 8.78
N ASN A 117 18.49 14.85 9.27
CA ASN A 117 18.22 14.92 10.70
C ASN A 117 18.42 13.57 11.41
N TYR A 118 18.00 12.47 10.79
CA TYR A 118 18.22 11.13 11.33
C TYR A 118 19.71 10.77 11.41
N LEU A 119 20.49 11.08 10.38
CA LEU A 119 21.94 10.83 10.35
C LEU A 119 22.70 11.65 11.39
N VAL A 120 22.34 12.93 11.57
CA VAL A 120 22.94 13.79 12.59
C VAL A 120 22.69 13.21 13.99
N LYS A 121 21.44 12.86 14.31
CA LYS A 121 21.08 12.28 15.61
C LYS A 121 21.77 10.95 15.89
N LYS A 122 22.09 10.18 14.86
CA LYS A 122 22.75 8.87 14.99
C LYS A 122 24.26 8.98 15.21
N ARG A 123 24.86 10.13 14.88
CA ARG A 123 26.30 10.41 15.11
C ARG A 123 26.57 11.02 16.48
N THR A 124 25.54 11.50 17.16
CA THR A 124 25.59 12.11 18.49
C THR A 124 25.26 11.14 19.63
N ILE A 125 25.12 9.85 19.33
CA ILE A 125 24.93 8.72 20.27
C ILE A 125 26.15 7.82 20.12
#